data_AF-H9N5P0-F1
#
_entry.id   AF-H9N5P0-F1
#
_cell.length_a   1.000
_cell.length_b   1.000
_cell.length_c   1.000
_cell.angle_alpha   90.00
_cell.angle_beta   90.00
_cell.angle_gamma   90.00
#
_symmetry.space_group_name_H-M   'P 1'
#
loop_
_entity.id
_entity.type
_entity.pdbx_description
1 polymer ?
#
loop_
_entity_poly.entity_id
_entity_poly.type
_entity_poly.pdbx_seq_one_letter_code
_entity_poly.pdbx_strand_id
1 'polypeptide(L)'
;LGGVIALVMSIVILFIMPIVHMSKFQGMQFYPINQIMFWFYVTILGLLTWAGAMPVEAPYVIISQILTVVYFLYYFINPIVSKMWDNLLN
;
A
#
# COMPACT_ATOMS: atom_id res chain seq x y z
N LEU A 1 12.89 -18.93 0.38
CA LEU A 1 13.30 -17.93 1.40
C LEU A 1 12.61 -16.57 1.21
N GLY A 2 12.56 -16.00 -0.01
CA GLY A 2 11.94 -14.69 -0.25
C GLY A 2 10.48 -14.53 0.21
N GLY A 3 9.64 -15.56 0.07
CA GLY A 3 8.24 -15.49 0.51
C GLY A 3 8.04 -15.29 2.01
N VAL A 4 8.85 -15.94 2.84
CA VAL A 4 8.80 -15.78 4.31
C VAL A 4 9.23 -14.36 4.71
N ILE A 5 10.27 -13.85 4.05
CA ILE A 5 10.78 -12.49 4.26
C ILE A 5 9.72 -11.45 3.87
N ALA A 6 9.02 -11.65 2.75
CA ALA A 6 7.94 -10.77 2.31
C ALA A 6 6.77 -10.75 3.30
N LEU A 7 6.43 -11.90 3.90
CA LEU A 7 5.37 -12.00 4.91
C LEU A 7 5.75 -11.25 6.19
N VAL A 8 6.98 -11.42 6.68
CA VAL A 8 7.42 -10.66 7.87
C VAL A 8 7.44 -9.16 7.56
N MET A 9 7.92 -8.77 6.37
CA MET A 9 7.94 -7.37 5.95
C MET A 9 6.55 -6.73 5.84
N SER A 10 5.51 -7.48 5.43
CA SER A 10 4.16 -6.91 5.32
C SER A 10 3.55 -6.53 6.67
N ILE A 11 4.02 -7.14 7.77
CA ILE A 11 3.62 -6.76 9.13
C ILE A 11 4.50 -5.62 9.64
N VAL A 12 5.82 -5.73 9.45
CA VAL A 12 6.78 -4.72 9.94
C VAL A 12 6.54 -3.35 9.33
N ILE A 13 6.13 -3.28 8.06
CA ILE A 13 5.89 -2.01 7.36
C ILE A 13 4.77 -1.17 7.99
N LEU A 14 3.84 -1.78 8.73
CA LEU A 14 2.81 -1.06 9.47
C LEU A 14 3.38 -0.22 10.61
N PHE A 15 4.45 -0.68 11.27
CA PHE A 15 5.11 0.10 12.33
C PHE A 15 5.88 1.30 11.79
N ILE A 16 6.25 1.28 10.51
CA ILE A 16 6.92 2.39 9.83
C ILE A 16 5.92 3.48 9.44
N MET A 17 4.65 3.12 9.21
CA MET A 17 3.58 4.05 8.80
C MET A 17 3.46 5.32 9.67
N PRO A 18 3.35 5.25 11.02
CA PRO A 18 3.19 6.45 11.85
C PRO A 18 4.41 7.40 11.80
N ILE A 19 5.60 6.90 11.48
CA ILE A 19 6.83 7.70 11.38
C ILE A 19 6.88 8.43 10.04
N VAL A 20 6.36 7.80 9.00
CA VAL A 20 6.45 8.27 7.60
C VAL A 20 5.30 9.21 7.23
N HIS A 21 4.18 9.17 7.96
CA HIS A 21 3.03 10.03 7.74
C HIS A 21 3.24 11.43 8.34
N MET A 22 3.95 12.29 7.59
CA MET A 22 4.22 13.69 7.95
C MET A 22 3.24 14.64 7.25
N SER A 23 1.93 14.48 7.45
CA SER A 23 0.91 15.37 6.88
C SER A 23 0.62 16.56 7.79
N LYS A 24 0.42 17.76 7.22
CA LYS A 24 0.04 18.96 7.99
C LYS A 24 -1.34 18.84 8.64
N PHE A 25 -2.27 18.13 8.00
CA PHE A 25 -3.59 17.85 8.55
C PHE A 25 -3.71 16.36 8.95
N GLN A 26 -4.34 16.09 10.10
CA GLN A 26 -4.54 14.73 10.60
C GLN A 26 -5.65 13.96 9.85
N GLY A 27 -6.57 14.68 9.19
CA GLY A 27 -7.70 14.08 8.47
C GLY A 27 -7.44 13.89 6.98
N MET A 28 -7.66 12.68 6.47
CA MET A 28 -7.67 12.39 5.01
C MET A 28 -8.76 13.17 4.25
N GLN A 29 -9.72 13.79 4.93
CA GLN A 29 -10.76 14.63 4.33
C GLN A 29 -10.18 15.82 3.53
N PHE A 30 -9.00 16.31 3.90
CA PHE A 30 -8.32 17.42 3.22
C PHE A 30 -7.33 16.96 2.13
N TYR A 31 -7.16 15.65 1.95
CA TYR A 31 -6.28 15.03 0.95
C TYR A 31 -7.08 14.10 0.02
N PRO A 32 -7.84 14.64 -0.95
CA PRO A 32 -8.68 13.84 -1.85
C PRO A 32 -7.88 12.79 -2.64
N ILE A 33 -6.63 13.09 -3.02
CA ILE A 33 -5.76 12.13 -3.71
C ILE A 33 -5.41 10.95 -2.79
N ASN A 34 -5.04 11.22 -1.53
CA ASN A 34 -4.75 10.16 -0.56
C ASN A 34 -5.99 9.31 -0.24
N GLN A 35 -7.20 9.89 -0.28
CA GLN A 35 -8.44 9.15 -0.10
C GLN A 35 -8.66 8.12 -1.23
N ILE A 36 -8.45 8.50 -2.49
CA ILE A 36 -8.53 7.58 -3.64
C ILE A 36 -7.46 6.48 -3.51
N MET A 37 -6.23 6.87 -3.17
CA MET A 37 -5.13 5.92 -2.96
C MET A 37 -5.44 4.92 -1.83
N PHE A 38 -6.08 5.35 -0.74
CA PHE A 38 -6.50 4.47 0.35
C PHE A 38 -7.50 3.43 -0.12
N TRP A 39 -8.54 3.82 -0.87
CA TRP A 39 -9.50 2.86 -1.40
C TRP A 39 -8.86 1.86 -2.37
N PHE A 40 -7.93 2.32 -3.21
CA PHE A 40 -7.16 1.44 -4.07
C PHE A 40 -6.34 0.41 -3.28
N TYR A 41 -5.71 0.84 -2.18
CA TYR A 41 -4.98 -0.05 -1.27
C TYR A 41 -5.90 -1.10 -0.60
N VAL A 42 -7.11 -0.70 -0.17
CA VAL A 42 -8.11 -1.65 0.35
C VAL A 42 -8.49 -2.69 -0.71
N THR A 43 -8.68 -2.28 -1.96
CA THR A 43 -8.94 -3.21 -3.07
C THR A 43 -7.78 -4.17 -3.28
N ILE A 44 -6.53 -3.70 -3.24
CA ILE A 44 -5.33 -4.55 -3.36
C ILE A 44 -5.28 -5.60 -2.26
N LEU A 45 -5.54 -5.22 -1.01
CA LEU A 45 -5.60 -6.17 0.11
C LEU A 45 -6.67 -7.26 -0.10
N GLY A 46 -7.85 -6.87 -0.59
CA GLY A 46 -8.90 -7.82 -0.95
C GLY A 46 -8.47 -8.79 -2.06
N LEU A 47 -7.82 -8.28 -3.11
CA LEU A 47 -7.32 -9.09 -4.22
C LEU A 47 -6.18 -10.03 -3.81
N LEU A 48 -5.28 -9.59 -2.92
CA LEU A 48 -4.23 -10.44 -2.36
C LEU A 48 -4.79 -11.58 -1.52
N THR A 49 -5.82 -11.30 -0.72
CA THR A 49 -6.52 -12.32 0.07
C THR A 49 -7.19 -13.36 -0.83
N TRP A 50 -7.85 -12.89 -1.89
CA TRP A 50 -8.46 -13.76 -2.89
C TRP A 50 -7.42 -14.59 -3.65
N ALA A 51 -6.33 -13.97 -4.11
CA ALA A 51 -5.26 -14.65 -4.83
C ALA A 51 -4.54 -15.69 -3.95
N GLY A 52 -4.45 -15.47 -2.63
CA GLY A 52 -3.90 -16.43 -1.68
C GLY A 52 -4.75 -17.68 -1.47
N ALA A 53 -6.05 -17.61 -1.77
CA ALA A 53 -6.96 -18.76 -1.70
C ALA A 53 -7.02 -19.58 -3.00
N MET A 54 -6.42 -19.08 -4.08
CA MET A 54 -6.41 -19.73 -5.39
C MET A 54 -5.23 -20.69 -5.56
N PRO A 55 -5.35 -21.68 -6.46
CA PRO A 55 -4.26 -22.61 -6.74
C PRO A 55 -3.02 -21.87 -7.26
N VAL A 56 -1.84 -22.39 -6.92
CA VAL A 56 -0.52 -21.81 -7.29
C VAL A 56 -0.18 -22.18 -8.73
N GLU A 57 -1.04 -21.78 -9.67
CA GLU A 57 -0.92 -22.02 -11.10
C GLU A 57 -0.97 -20.70 -11.87
N ALA A 58 -0.43 -20.69 -13.09
CA ALA A 58 -0.65 -19.56 -13.99
C ALA A 58 -2.15 -19.49 -14.36
N PRO A 59 -2.81 -18.32 -14.30
CA PRO A 59 -2.25 -16.96 -14.24
C PRO A 59 -2.14 -16.34 -12.83
N TYR A 60 -2.65 -17.01 -11.79
CA TYR A 60 -2.79 -16.45 -10.43
C TYR A 60 -1.45 -16.13 -9.76
N VAL A 61 -0.41 -16.92 -10.04
CA VAL A 61 0.96 -16.64 -9.56
C VAL A 61 1.45 -15.28 -10.04
N ILE A 62 1.26 -14.96 -11.33
CA ILE A 62 1.71 -13.67 -11.90
C ILE A 62 0.91 -12.52 -11.30
N ILE A 63 -0.41 -12.68 -11.16
CA ILE A 63 -1.28 -11.67 -10.56
C ILE A 63 -0.87 -11.39 -9.10
N SER A 64 -0.65 -12.43 -8.30
CA SER A 64 -0.23 -12.27 -6.90
C SER A 64 1.13 -11.58 -6.77
N GLN A 65 2.09 -11.88 -7.66
CA GLN A 65 3.39 -11.21 -7.68
C GLN A 65 3.25 -9.72 -8.02
N ILE A 66 2.45 -9.36 -9.02
CA ILE A 66 2.21 -7.95 -9.36
C ILE A 66 1.53 -7.24 -8.17
N LEU A 67 0.52 -7.85 -7.57
CA LEU A 67 -0.20 -7.26 -6.43
C LEU A 67 0.71 -7.06 -5.20
N THR A 68 1.61 -8.01 -4.89
CA THR A 68 2.58 -7.84 -3.79
C THR A 68 3.54 -6.68 -4.05
N VAL A 69 4.02 -6.49 -5.28
CA VAL A 69 4.87 -5.34 -5.63
C VAL A 69 4.10 -4.02 -5.46
N VAL A 70 2.87 -3.96 -5.96
CA VAL A 70 2.02 -2.76 -5.83
C VAL A 70 1.70 -2.47 -4.35
N TYR A 71 1.48 -3.50 -3.53
CA TYR A 71 1.26 -3.38 -2.08
C TYR A 71 2.45 -2.70 -1.38
N PHE A 72 3.69 -3.14 -1.62
CA PHE A 72 4.86 -2.51 -1.01
C PHE A 72 5.12 -1.10 -1.53
N LEU A 73 4.88 -0.85 -2.83
CA LEU A 73 5.03 0.49 -3.43
C LEU A 73 4.10 1.53 -2.79
N TYR A 74 2.89 1.13 -2.41
CA TYR A 74 1.92 2.04 -1.77
C TYR A 74 2.50 2.79 -0.57
N TYR A 75 3.25 2.09 0.30
CA TYR A 75 3.82 2.67 1.52
C TYR A 75 4.87 3.74 1.24
N PHE A 76 5.57 3.67 0.11
CA PHE A 76 6.54 4.69 -0.30
C PHE A 76 5.86 5.85 -1.03
N ILE A 77 4.83 5.58 -1.84
CA ILE A 77 4.16 6.62 -2.65
C ILE A 77 3.25 7.50 -1.79
N ASN A 78 2.51 6.93 -0.84
CA ASN A 78 1.58 7.66 0.03
C ASN A 78 2.21 8.92 0.71
N PRO A 79 3.36 8.83 1.41
CA PRO A 79 3.99 10.01 2.02
C PRO A 79 4.54 11.03 1.02
N ILE A 80 4.93 10.59 -0.18
CA ILE A 80 5.37 11.49 -1.25
C ILE A 80 4.19 12.33 -1.72
N VAL A 81 3.03 11.68 -1.93
CA VAL A 81 1.80 12.36 -2.38
C VAL A 81 1.28 13.31 -1.31
N SER A 82 1.27 12.93 -0.03
CA SER A 82 0.86 13.84 1.04
C SER A 82 1.78 15.06 1.13
N LYS A 83 3.10 14.87 1.03
CA LYS A 83 4.07 15.98 1.02
C LYS A 83 3.93 16.87 -0.20
N MET A 84 3.67 16.30 -1.39
CA MET A 84 3.40 17.07 -2.60
C MET A 84 2.16 17.93 -2.44
N TRP A 85 1.09 17.37 -1.86
CA TRP A 85 -0.13 18.12 -1.58
C TRP A 85 0.09 19.24 -0.56
N ASP A 86 0.87 18.97 0.49
CA ASP A 86 1.24 19.99 1.50
C ASP A 86 2.07 21.14 0.93
N ASN A 87 2.85 20.89 -0.12
CA ASN A 87 3.59 21.91 -0.84
C ASN A 87 2.69 22.72 -1.80
N LEU A 88 1.64 22.12 -2.35
CA LEU A 88 0.66 22.82 -3.20
C LEU A 88 -0.25 23.75 -2.40
N LEU A 89 -0.51 23.41 -1.14
CA LEU A 89 -1.33 24.23 -0.22
C LEU A 89 -0.57 25.39 0.44
N ASN A 90 0.77 25.43 0.30
CA ASN A 90 1.64 26.50 0.79
C ASN A 90 1.96 27.50 -0.31
#